data_AF-A0A0L0VRG8-F1
#
_entry.id   AF-A0A0L0VRG8-F1
#
_cell.length_a   1.000
_cell.length_b   1.000
_cell.length_c   1.000
_cell.angle_alpha   90.00
_cell.angle_beta   90.00
_cell.angle_gamma   90.00
#
_symmetry.space_group_name_H-M   'P 1'
#
loop_
_entity.id
_entity.type
_entity.pdbx_description
1 polymer ?
#
loop_
_entity_poly.entity_id
_entity_poly.type
_entity_poly.pdbx_seq_one_letter_code
_entity_poly.pdbx_strand_id
1 'polypeptide(L)'
;MISAQTTGLVVEALESLIGKYEVPSARIKNQDKRAFSTQEIEAQVALVAQMRTSLLPALQQQLADLLISLDVTDMRKDPNPDPLDTLEILLKISYSLDQITAIVNYISPPPPTPYQVSCEFDRNYGILKRFRLGDLLQKFYAFVPDVICQLFRHYAQFVQGWQFSKSRSIYSRNESDLFQHRKKMIETTALSHDTINDIIKGSQESDFGYLQAEWQSQLDQLDSILETLARRTNWATDSRKRELFMAAPSETSGDSQAEPALDEHADDQSEASSTENPPAITQHNTAIRAAESSFLLLDVVDWLRSNIPIIKIIRTFLKKLLNTPISKTPFTINGQMSSAEINNVRDEVRSLSSSIEIAVESLFEFYDFNSMEDQMIQFVRGLMQGLTGHFDEAIILLGFYLVPTAPRLDPTSSENFFKDLFLATRQQFRVAMSHHDRARYTFTENVRANR
;
A
#
# COMPACT_ATOMS: atom_id res chain seq x y z
N MET A 1 14.10 -50.70 -7.08
CA MET A 1 13.65 -50.40 -5.70
C MET A 1 14.43 -49.18 -5.23
N ILE A 2 13.76 -48.04 -5.10
CA ILE A 2 14.33 -46.88 -4.41
C ILE A 2 14.53 -47.29 -2.96
N SER A 3 15.75 -47.18 -2.43
CA SER A 3 16.01 -47.54 -1.04
C SER A 3 15.49 -46.45 -0.10
N ALA A 4 14.94 -46.84 1.05
CA ALA A 4 14.55 -45.93 2.13
C ALA A 4 15.71 -45.00 2.56
N GLN A 5 16.95 -45.47 2.37
CA GLN A 5 18.18 -44.74 2.66
C GLN A 5 18.40 -43.58 1.68
N THR A 6 18.16 -43.77 0.38
CA THR A 6 18.32 -42.71 -0.64
C THR A 6 17.27 -41.59 -0.48
N THR A 7 16.07 -41.94 -0.03
CA THR A 7 15.00 -40.97 0.24
C THR A 7 15.30 -40.16 1.52
N GLY A 8 15.90 -40.81 2.54
CA GLY A 8 16.40 -40.13 3.73
C GLY A 8 17.50 -39.10 3.42
N LEU A 9 18.38 -39.38 2.46
CA LEU A 9 19.41 -38.42 2.01
C LEU A 9 18.82 -37.18 1.36
N VAL A 10 17.70 -37.29 0.63
CA VAL A 10 16.99 -36.13 0.06
C VAL A 10 16.47 -35.22 1.18
N VAL A 11 15.86 -35.81 2.21
CA VAL A 11 15.36 -35.07 3.38
C VAL A 11 16.50 -34.38 4.11
N GLU A 12 17.61 -35.09 4.37
CA GLU A 12 18.79 -34.52 5.02
C GLU A 12 19.39 -33.37 4.21
N ALA A 13 19.47 -33.49 2.89
CA ALA A 13 19.92 -32.42 2.01
C ALA A 13 19.01 -31.19 2.09
N LEU A 14 17.69 -31.36 2.09
CA LEU A 14 16.72 -30.28 2.23
C LEU A 14 16.85 -29.57 3.58
N GLU A 15 16.91 -30.32 4.68
CA GLU A 15 17.07 -29.76 6.04
C GLU A 15 18.42 -29.04 6.20
N SER A 16 19.49 -29.57 5.59
CA SER A 16 20.79 -28.91 5.55
C SER A 16 20.73 -27.56 4.81
N LEU A 17 20.03 -27.49 3.68
CA LEU A 17 19.81 -26.25 2.94
C LEU A 17 18.96 -25.25 3.74
N ILE A 18 17.91 -25.72 4.41
CA ILE A 18 17.10 -24.87 5.30
C ILE A 18 18.00 -24.25 6.37
N GLY A 19 18.75 -25.07 7.13
CA GLY A 19 19.62 -24.57 8.19
C GLY A 19 20.71 -23.60 7.69
N LYS A 20 21.18 -23.78 6.45
CA LYS A 20 22.17 -22.89 5.82
C LYS A 20 21.61 -21.50 5.48
N TYR A 21 20.36 -21.43 5.02
CA TYR A 21 19.78 -20.21 4.42
C TYR A 21 18.69 -19.54 5.28
N GLU A 22 18.18 -20.21 6.31
CA GLU A 22 17.17 -19.66 7.23
C GLU A 22 17.73 -18.56 8.14
N VAL A 23 19.01 -18.64 8.49
CA VAL A 23 19.69 -17.58 9.25
C VAL A 23 20.34 -16.61 8.27
N PRO A 24 19.97 -15.32 8.28
CA PRO A 24 20.64 -14.32 7.46
C PRO A 24 22.14 -14.32 7.78
N SER A 25 22.99 -14.63 6.79
CA SER A 25 24.43 -14.56 6.97
C SER A 25 24.79 -13.19 7.54
N ALA A 26 25.42 -13.17 8.73
CA ALA A 26 25.80 -11.93 9.39
C ALA A 26 26.54 -11.04 8.38
N ARG A 27 26.01 -9.83 8.16
CA ARG A 27 26.58 -8.83 7.23
C ARG A 27 28.09 -8.83 7.43
N ILE A 28 28.84 -9.26 6.41
CA ILE A 28 30.30 -9.24 6.49
C ILE A 28 30.67 -7.77 6.70
N LYS A 29 31.12 -7.46 7.93
CA LYS A 29 31.52 -6.12 8.36
C LYS A 29 32.88 -5.81 7.74
N ASN A 30 32.95 -5.64 6.43
CA ASN A 30 34.18 -5.23 5.77
C ASN A 30 33.83 -4.29 4.61
N GLN A 31 33.84 -2.99 4.89
CA GLN A 31 34.92 -2.10 4.47
C GLN A 31 34.48 -0.66 4.77
N ASP A 32 35.25 0.01 5.63
CA ASP A 32 35.38 1.46 5.55
C ASP A 32 35.83 1.77 4.12
N LYS A 33 34.99 2.41 3.30
CA LYS A 33 35.47 2.98 2.05
C LYS A 33 34.60 4.12 1.51
N ARG A 34 35.35 5.03 0.90
CA ARG A 34 34.95 6.22 0.14
C ARG A 34 34.00 5.86 -1.01
N ALA A 35 33.52 6.89 -1.72
CA ALA A 35 32.88 6.74 -3.01
C ALA A 35 33.59 5.69 -3.88
N PHE A 36 32.82 4.78 -4.48
CA PHE A 36 33.34 3.72 -5.32
C PHE A 36 34.08 4.31 -6.52
N SER A 37 35.20 3.71 -6.90
CA SER A 37 35.82 3.99 -8.19
C SER A 37 34.91 3.54 -9.34
N THR A 38 35.09 4.12 -10.52
CA THR A 38 34.33 3.74 -11.71
C THR A 38 34.45 2.25 -12.04
N GLN A 39 35.63 1.66 -11.83
CA GLN A 39 35.87 0.23 -12.06
C GLN A 39 35.10 -0.66 -11.06
N GLU A 40 35.01 -0.26 -9.80
CA GLU A 40 34.20 -0.98 -8.78
C GLU A 40 32.71 -0.93 -9.13
N ILE A 41 32.22 0.23 -9.60
CA ILE A 41 30.83 0.39 -10.06
C ILE A 41 30.57 -0.53 -11.26
N GLU A 42 31.43 -0.51 -12.29
CA GLU A 42 31.29 -1.35 -13.48
C GLU A 42 31.30 -2.85 -13.13
N ALA A 43 32.20 -3.28 -12.23
CA ALA A 43 32.25 -4.66 -11.76
C ALA A 43 30.97 -5.07 -11.03
N GLN A 44 30.46 -4.23 -10.12
CA GLN A 44 29.22 -4.50 -9.40
C GLN A 44 28.00 -4.52 -10.35
N VAL A 45 27.93 -3.62 -11.33
CA VAL A 45 26.90 -3.64 -12.37
C VAL A 45 26.94 -4.94 -13.18
N ALA A 46 28.14 -5.41 -13.54
CA ALA A 46 28.31 -6.68 -14.25
C ALA A 46 27.84 -7.88 -13.41
N LEU A 47 28.08 -7.88 -12.10
CA LEU A 47 27.59 -8.93 -11.18
C LEU A 47 26.06 -8.91 -11.07
N VAL A 48 25.43 -7.74 -10.96
CA VAL A 48 23.96 -7.62 -10.99
C VAL A 48 23.41 -8.10 -12.34
N ALA A 49 24.11 -7.79 -13.44
CA ALA A 49 23.75 -8.29 -14.75
C ALA A 49 23.84 -9.82 -14.86
N GLN A 50 24.91 -10.44 -14.34
CA GLN A 50 25.04 -11.90 -14.30
C GLN A 50 23.94 -12.55 -13.47
N MET A 51 23.64 -11.97 -12.31
CA MET A 51 22.57 -12.45 -11.43
C MET A 51 21.22 -12.46 -12.13
N ARG A 52 20.85 -11.37 -12.82
CA ARG A 52 19.57 -11.25 -13.52
C ARG A 52 19.47 -12.09 -14.81
N THR A 53 20.55 -12.24 -15.59
CA THR A 53 20.46 -12.90 -16.91
C THR A 53 20.76 -14.38 -16.86
N SER A 54 21.42 -14.87 -15.80
CA SER A 54 21.86 -16.25 -15.71
C SER A 54 21.43 -16.94 -14.42
N LEU A 55 21.79 -16.40 -13.25
CA LEU A 55 21.60 -17.14 -11.99
C LEU A 55 20.13 -17.24 -11.59
N LEU A 56 19.38 -16.14 -11.69
CA LEU A 56 17.95 -16.12 -11.35
C LEU A 56 17.09 -16.97 -12.30
N PRO A 57 17.24 -16.89 -13.64
CA PRO A 57 16.55 -17.81 -14.55
C PRO A 57 16.95 -19.28 -14.34
N ALA A 58 18.24 -19.55 -14.07
CA ALA A 58 18.68 -20.92 -13.78
C ALA A 58 18.02 -21.45 -12.49
N LEU A 59 17.93 -20.63 -11.45
CA LEU A 59 17.23 -21.00 -10.22
C LEU A 59 15.74 -21.27 -10.47
N GLN A 60 15.04 -20.44 -11.26
CA GLN A 60 13.65 -20.71 -11.64
C GLN A 60 13.49 -22.07 -12.31
N GLN A 61 14.35 -22.40 -13.27
CA GLN A 61 14.31 -23.69 -13.96
C GLN A 61 14.61 -24.84 -13.00
N GLN A 62 15.63 -24.71 -12.15
CA GLN A 62 15.98 -25.74 -11.16
C GLN A 62 14.83 -26.01 -10.17
N LEU A 63 14.09 -24.97 -9.75
CA LEU A 63 12.91 -25.14 -8.88
C LEU A 63 11.75 -25.85 -9.61
N ALA A 64 11.59 -25.61 -10.91
CA ALA A 64 10.61 -26.32 -11.74
C ALA A 64 11.02 -27.78 -11.95
N ASP A 65 12.31 -28.03 -12.22
CA ASP A 65 12.87 -29.37 -12.38
C ASP A 65 12.68 -30.19 -11.10
N LEU A 66 12.77 -29.56 -9.91
CA LEU A 66 12.54 -30.22 -8.62
C LEU A 66 11.09 -30.71 -8.44
N LEU A 67 10.10 -30.00 -9.00
CA LEU A 67 8.71 -30.50 -9.03
C LEU A 67 8.57 -31.71 -9.97
N ILE A 68 9.30 -31.68 -11.09
CA ILE A 68 9.26 -32.73 -12.11
C ILE A 68 9.96 -33.99 -11.59
N SER A 69 11.12 -33.87 -10.93
CA SER A 69 11.88 -34.99 -10.39
C SER A 69 11.12 -35.80 -9.33
N LEU A 70 10.20 -35.14 -8.60
CA LEU A 70 9.32 -35.79 -7.63
C LEU A 70 7.99 -36.28 -8.23
N ASP A 71 7.73 -35.99 -9.50
CA ASP A 71 6.49 -36.32 -10.22
C ASP A 71 5.23 -35.83 -9.48
N VAL A 72 5.28 -34.59 -8.98
CA VAL A 72 4.22 -34.01 -8.14
C VAL A 72 3.27 -33.07 -8.89
N THR A 73 3.54 -32.76 -10.16
CA THR A 73 2.79 -31.77 -10.95
C THR A 73 1.39 -32.24 -11.33
N ASP A 74 1.21 -33.52 -11.68
CA ASP A 74 -0.10 -34.09 -12.01
C ASP A 74 -0.80 -34.66 -10.77
N MET A 75 -1.66 -33.84 -10.14
CA MET A 75 -2.39 -34.19 -8.91
C MET A 75 -3.28 -35.44 -9.01
N ARG A 76 -3.52 -35.97 -10.23
CA ARG A 76 -4.33 -37.17 -10.46
C ARG A 76 -3.52 -38.46 -10.44
N LYS A 77 -2.19 -38.37 -10.53
CA LYS A 77 -1.28 -39.52 -10.55
C LYS A 77 -0.59 -39.70 -9.21
N ASP A 78 -0.32 -40.96 -8.88
CA ASP A 78 0.55 -41.30 -7.77
C ASP A 78 1.97 -40.84 -8.08
N PRO A 79 2.60 -40.08 -7.18
CA PRO A 79 3.93 -39.56 -7.42
C PRO A 79 4.97 -40.68 -7.45
N ASN A 80 5.88 -40.60 -8.42
CA ASN A 80 7.04 -41.48 -8.55
C ASN A 80 8.37 -40.70 -8.54
N PRO A 81 8.83 -40.27 -7.35
CA PRO A 81 10.09 -39.55 -7.19
C PRO A 81 11.31 -40.29 -7.74
N ASP A 82 12.21 -39.54 -8.35
CA ASP A 82 13.60 -39.93 -8.61
C ASP A 82 14.53 -39.24 -7.59
N PRO A 83 14.96 -39.94 -6.52
CA PRO A 83 15.80 -39.34 -5.50
C PRO A 83 17.18 -38.94 -5.99
N LEU A 84 17.73 -39.60 -7.01
CA LEU A 84 19.07 -39.30 -7.51
C LEU A 84 19.06 -37.99 -8.31
N ASP A 85 18.10 -37.86 -9.22
CA ASP A 85 17.86 -36.63 -9.96
C ASP A 85 17.52 -35.47 -9.00
N THR A 86 16.66 -35.74 -8.01
CA THR A 86 16.32 -34.77 -6.95
C THR A 86 17.56 -34.27 -6.20
N LEU A 87 18.48 -35.16 -5.80
CA LEU A 87 19.73 -34.76 -5.12
C LEU A 87 20.63 -33.93 -6.03
N GLU A 88 20.74 -34.28 -7.31
CA GLU A 88 21.52 -33.51 -8.28
C GLU A 88 20.95 -32.08 -8.46
N ILE A 89 19.62 -31.96 -8.55
CA ILE A 89 18.94 -30.67 -8.65
C ILE A 89 19.16 -29.85 -7.37
N LEU A 90 19.05 -30.45 -6.18
CA LEU A 90 19.32 -29.76 -4.91
C LEU A 90 20.75 -29.23 -4.82
N LEU A 91 21.74 -29.96 -5.35
CA LEU A 91 23.13 -29.48 -5.44
C LEU A 91 23.25 -28.26 -6.37
N LYS A 92 22.57 -28.29 -7.53
CA LYS A 92 22.52 -27.15 -8.47
C LYS A 92 21.85 -25.92 -7.85
N ILE A 93 20.77 -26.12 -7.08
CA ILE A 93 20.09 -25.06 -6.34
C ILE A 93 21.01 -24.46 -5.29
N SER A 94 21.68 -25.31 -4.48
CA SER A 94 22.63 -24.87 -3.47
C SER A 94 23.73 -23.98 -4.06
N TYR A 95 24.33 -24.42 -5.17
CA TYR A 95 25.35 -23.65 -5.89
C TYR A 95 24.84 -22.31 -6.43
N SER A 96 23.61 -22.27 -6.95
CA SER A 96 23.00 -21.03 -7.47
C SER A 96 22.71 -20.05 -6.34
N LEU A 97 22.15 -20.52 -5.22
CA LEU A 97 21.89 -19.71 -4.04
C LEU A 97 23.17 -19.18 -3.38
N ASP A 98 24.25 -19.98 -3.35
CA ASP A 98 25.56 -19.55 -2.87
C ASP A 98 26.12 -18.40 -3.71
N GLN A 99 26.07 -18.52 -5.04
CA GLN A 99 26.52 -17.45 -5.93
C GLN A 99 25.69 -16.19 -5.79
N ILE A 100 24.36 -16.32 -5.72
CA ILE A 100 23.45 -15.18 -5.50
C ILE A 100 23.79 -14.51 -4.16
N THR A 101 23.93 -15.28 -3.09
CA THR A 101 24.26 -14.78 -1.75
C THR A 101 25.62 -14.08 -1.72
N ALA A 102 26.63 -14.64 -2.40
CA ALA A 102 27.95 -14.02 -2.52
C ALA A 102 27.88 -12.67 -3.27
N ILE A 103 27.14 -12.59 -4.37
CA ILE A 103 26.92 -11.35 -5.12
C ILE A 103 26.19 -10.32 -4.25
N VAL A 104 25.07 -10.70 -3.64
CA VAL A 104 24.25 -9.86 -2.74
C VAL A 104 25.09 -9.30 -1.60
N ASN A 105 25.93 -10.12 -0.98
CA ASN A 105 26.83 -9.69 0.10
C ASN A 105 27.95 -8.78 -0.40
N TYR A 106 28.45 -8.98 -1.63
CA TYR A 106 29.49 -8.14 -2.23
C TYR A 106 28.99 -6.75 -2.62
N ILE A 107 27.78 -6.67 -3.20
CA ILE A 107 27.18 -5.38 -3.60
C ILE A 107 26.60 -4.62 -2.41
N SER A 108 26.28 -5.30 -1.31
CA SER A 108 25.65 -4.68 -0.14
C SER A 108 26.50 -3.54 0.43
N PRO A 109 25.97 -2.31 0.54
CA PRO A 109 26.71 -1.22 1.13
C PRO A 109 26.84 -1.44 2.65
N PRO A 110 27.92 -0.95 3.27
CA PRO A 110 28.02 -0.97 4.73
C PRO A 110 26.84 -0.22 5.36
N PRO A 111 26.42 -0.61 6.57
CA PRO A 111 25.38 0.11 7.30
C PRO A 111 25.79 1.58 7.44
N PRO A 112 24.84 2.53 7.27
CA PRO A 112 25.16 3.94 7.33
C PRO A 112 25.71 4.26 8.72
N THR A 113 26.88 4.88 8.78
CA THR A 113 27.32 5.54 10.02
C THR A 113 26.52 6.83 10.17
N PRO A 114 26.34 7.37 11.40
CA PRO A 114 25.56 8.58 11.64
C PRO A 114 26.03 9.82 10.85
N TYR A 115 27.23 9.77 10.26
CA TYR A 115 27.88 10.88 9.59
C TYR A 115 28.01 10.71 8.07
N GLN A 116 27.54 9.61 7.49
CA GLN A 116 27.78 9.29 6.08
C GLN A 116 26.48 9.37 5.26
N VAL A 117 26.28 10.53 4.61
CA VAL A 117 25.17 10.75 3.69
C VAL A 117 25.51 10.19 2.30
N SER A 118 25.65 8.86 2.22
CA SER A 118 26.01 8.17 0.96
C SER A 118 24.95 8.32 -0.14
N CYS A 119 23.72 8.69 0.20
CA CYS A 119 22.60 8.80 -0.74
C CYS A 119 22.57 10.09 -1.56
N GLU A 120 23.36 11.12 -1.21
CA GLU A 120 23.42 12.39 -1.96
C GLU A 120 24.37 12.32 -3.16
N PHE A 121 25.33 11.39 -3.14
CA PHE A 121 26.45 11.34 -4.10
C PHE A 121 26.36 10.20 -5.13
N ASP A 122 25.31 9.38 -5.10
CA ASP A 122 25.17 8.18 -5.95
C ASP A 122 24.45 8.43 -7.29
N ARG A 123 24.38 9.70 -7.73
CA ARG A 123 23.69 10.13 -8.96
C ARG A 123 24.04 9.28 -10.19
N ASN A 124 25.30 8.89 -10.32
CA ASN A 124 25.81 8.14 -11.48
C ASN A 124 25.94 6.62 -11.25
N TYR A 125 25.37 6.09 -10.15
CA TYR A 125 25.55 4.67 -9.79
C TYR A 125 24.55 3.74 -10.51
N GLY A 126 23.60 4.29 -11.27
CA GLY A 126 22.61 3.51 -12.03
C GLY A 126 21.84 2.54 -11.13
N ILE A 127 21.92 1.23 -11.42
CA ILE A 127 21.27 0.19 -10.61
C ILE A 127 21.80 0.08 -9.18
N LEU A 128 23.01 0.59 -8.93
CA LEU A 128 23.66 0.58 -7.62
C LEU A 128 23.30 1.81 -6.77
N LYS A 129 22.40 2.68 -7.24
CA LYS A 129 21.80 3.71 -6.39
C LYS A 129 21.23 3.07 -5.13
N ARG A 130 21.52 3.66 -3.98
CA ARG A 130 21.20 3.12 -2.66
C ARG A 130 19.72 2.79 -2.50
N PHE A 131 18.80 3.59 -3.06
CA PHE A 131 17.37 3.31 -2.96
C PHE A 131 16.98 2.01 -3.70
N ARG A 132 17.55 1.78 -4.89
CA ARG A 132 17.32 0.56 -5.69
C ARG A 132 17.94 -0.66 -5.05
N LEU A 133 19.19 -0.50 -4.62
CA LEU A 133 19.94 -1.56 -4.00
C LEU A 133 19.30 -1.96 -2.66
N GLY A 134 18.80 -0.99 -1.89
CA GLY A 134 18.02 -1.26 -0.68
C GLY A 134 16.78 -2.11 -0.96
N ASP A 135 15.96 -1.73 -1.94
CA ASP A 135 14.76 -2.49 -2.35
C ASP A 135 15.13 -3.90 -2.85
N LEU A 136 16.15 -4.00 -3.72
CA LEU A 136 16.63 -5.25 -4.26
C LEU A 136 17.13 -6.20 -3.15
N LEU A 137 17.97 -5.70 -2.25
CA LEU A 137 18.52 -6.46 -1.14
C LEU A 137 17.41 -6.91 -0.18
N GLN A 138 16.44 -6.04 0.13
CA GLN A 138 15.30 -6.41 0.97
C GLN A 138 14.50 -7.55 0.35
N LYS A 139 14.23 -7.50 -0.95
CA LYS A 139 13.56 -8.60 -1.68
C LYS A 139 14.35 -9.90 -1.59
N PHE A 140 15.68 -9.87 -1.74
CA PHE A 140 16.51 -11.07 -1.59
C PHE A 140 16.54 -11.62 -0.16
N TYR A 141 16.69 -10.75 0.83
CA TYR A 141 16.73 -11.13 2.24
C TYR A 141 15.41 -11.66 2.77
N ALA A 142 14.28 -11.30 2.15
CA ALA A 142 12.99 -11.94 2.41
C ALA A 142 12.82 -13.24 1.58
N PHE A 143 13.17 -13.19 0.29
CA PHE A 143 12.91 -14.30 -0.64
C PHE A 143 13.55 -15.63 -0.21
N VAL A 144 14.84 -15.61 0.16
CA VAL A 144 15.54 -16.86 0.47
C VAL A 144 15.04 -17.50 1.78
N PRO A 145 14.98 -16.80 2.93
CA PRO A 145 14.49 -17.41 4.17
C PRO A 145 12.99 -17.69 4.17
N ASP A 146 12.17 -16.78 3.61
CA ASP A 146 10.72 -16.86 3.77
C ASP A 146 10.06 -17.73 2.69
N VAL A 147 10.58 -17.72 1.47
CA VAL A 147 9.97 -18.44 0.34
C VAL A 147 10.74 -19.71 0.02
N ILE A 148 12.05 -19.64 -0.21
CA ILE A 148 12.85 -20.80 -0.61
C ILE A 148 12.97 -21.83 0.53
N CYS A 149 13.30 -21.41 1.76
CA CYS A 149 13.35 -22.37 2.87
C CYS A 149 11.96 -22.95 3.17
N GLN A 150 10.89 -22.17 3.01
CA GLN A 150 9.52 -22.67 3.17
C GLN A 150 9.17 -23.71 2.10
N LEU A 151 9.61 -23.50 0.86
CA LEU A 151 9.49 -24.48 -0.21
C LEU A 151 10.24 -25.77 0.13
N PHE A 152 11.49 -25.69 0.61
CA PHE A 152 12.25 -26.87 1.05
C PHE A 152 11.57 -27.62 2.19
N ARG A 153 10.94 -26.94 3.15
CA ARG A 153 10.15 -27.59 4.22
C ARG A 153 8.98 -28.38 3.63
N HIS A 154 8.29 -27.84 2.62
CA HIS A 154 7.21 -28.57 1.95
C HIS A 154 7.72 -29.81 1.21
N TYR A 155 8.86 -29.70 0.53
CA TYR A 155 9.52 -30.85 -0.09
C TYR A 155 9.91 -31.92 0.93
N ALA A 156 10.51 -31.55 2.06
CA ALA A 156 10.95 -32.49 3.09
C ALA A 156 9.74 -33.23 3.71
N GLN A 157 8.67 -32.50 4.04
CA GLN A 157 7.42 -33.07 4.55
C GLN A 157 6.77 -34.04 3.56
N PHE A 158 6.74 -33.68 2.27
CA PHE A 158 6.20 -34.55 1.23
C PHE A 158 7.01 -35.85 1.11
N VAL A 159 8.33 -35.75 1.00
CA VAL A 159 9.22 -36.92 0.83
C VAL A 159 9.12 -37.87 2.03
N GLN A 160 9.09 -37.32 3.25
CA GLN A 160 8.88 -38.10 4.48
C GLN A 160 7.50 -38.79 4.45
N GLY A 161 6.42 -38.03 4.24
CA GLY A 161 5.05 -38.56 4.21
C GLY A 161 4.87 -39.66 3.14
N TRP A 162 5.50 -39.48 1.98
CA TRP A 162 5.43 -40.43 0.88
C TRP A 162 6.14 -41.73 1.23
N GLN A 163 7.32 -41.66 1.84
CA GLN A 163 8.04 -42.83 2.32
C GLN A 163 7.22 -43.61 3.36
N PHE A 164 6.61 -42.92 4.34
CA PHE A 164 5.77 -43.56 5.35
C PHE A 164 4.53 -44.24 4.74
N SER A 165 3.91 -43.62 3.72
CA SER A 165 2.76 -44.20 3.02
C SER A 165 3.09 -45.53 2.32
N LYS A 166 4.31 -45.66 1.77
CA LYS A 166 4.79 -46.90 1.16
C LYS A 166 5.19 -47.97 2.18
N SER A 167 5.65 -47.58 3.37
CA SER A 167 6.10 -48.51 4.42
C SER A 167 5.00 -49.01 5.35
N ARG A 168 3.89 -48.27 5.53
CA ARG A 168 2.75 -48.68 6.36
C ARG A 168 1.45 -48.48 5.60
N SER A 169 0.76 -49.59 5.32
CA SER A 169 -0.63 -49.62 4.84
C SER A 169 -1.59 -49.11 5.94
N ILE A 170 -1.59 -47.81 6.23
CA ILE A 170 -2.57 -47.16 7.11
C ILE A 170 -3.24 -46.03 6.33
N TYR A 171 -4.52 -46.24 6.01
CA TYR A 171 -5.32 -45.44 5.06
C TYR A 171 -5.93 -44.15 5.66
N SER A 172 -6.24 -43.22 4.73
CA SER A 172 -7.00 -41.95 4.80
C SER A 172 -6.28 -40.68 5.27
N ARG A 173 -5.58 -40.66 6.40
CA ARG A 173 -4.99 -39.39 6.92
C ARG A 173 -3.76 -38.95 6.11
N ASN A 174 -2.92 -39.91 5.72
CA ASN A 174 -1.69 -39.63 4.97
C ASN A 174 -1.93 -39.15 3.53
N GLU A 175 -3.02 -39.59 2.87
CA GLU A 175 -3.34 -39.17 1.49
C GLU A 175 -3.76 -37.70 1.41
N SER A 176 -4.60 -37.26 2.36
CA SER A 176 -4.99 -35.85 2.47
C SER A 176 -3.77 -34.97 2.75
N ASP A 177 -2.87 -35.39 3.65
CA ASP A 177 -1.67 -34.63 3.98
C ASP A 177 -0.72 -34.55 2.79
N LEU A 178 -0.50 -35.65 2.06
CA LEU A 178 0.30 -35.68 0.82
C LEU A 178 -0.26 -34.75 -0.26
N PHE A 179 -1.57 -34.76 -0.46
CA PHE A 179 -2.23 -33.85 -1.39
C PHE A 179 -2.00 -32.39 -1.01
N GLN A 180 -2.13 -32.04 0.28
CA GLN A 180 -1.88 -30.68 0.76
C GLN A 180 -0.42 -30.26 0.58
N HIS A 181 0.54 -31.14 0.84
CA HIS A 181 1.95 -30.85 0.62
C HIS A 181 2.26 -30.61 -0.86
N ARG A 182 1.74 -31.45 -1.77
CA ARG A 182 1.87 -31.24 -3.23
C ARG A 182 1.30 -29.91 -3.68
N LYS A 183 0.10 -29.56 -3.20
CA LYS A 183 -0.53 -28.26 -3.49
C LYS A 183 0.36 -27.10 -3.05
N LYS A 184 0.85 -27.13 -1.80
CA LYS A 184 1.75 -26.10 -1.27
C LYS A 184 3.07 -26.02 -2.04
N MET A 185 3.64 -27.15 -2.48
CA MET A 185 4.85 -27.17 -3.31
C MET A 185 4.64 -26.45 -4.64
N ILE A 186 3.52 -26.69 -5.32
CA ILE A 186 3.17 -26.02 -6.58
C ILE A 186 2.95 -24.52 -6.35
N GLU A 187 2.14 -24.16 -5.35
CA GLU A 187 1.83 -22.77 -5.03
C GLU A 187 3.09 -21.97 -4.64
N THR A 188 3.93 -22.52 -3.77
CA THR A 188 5.16 -21.84 -3.33
C THR A 188 6.21 -21.78 -4.46
N THR A 189 6.26 -22.78 -5.36
CA THR A 189 7.13 -22.72 -6.56
C THR A 189 6.68 -21.61 -7.51
N ALA A 190 5.37 -21.46 -7.74
CA ALA A 190 4.81 -20.36 -8.53
C ALA A 190 5.14 -19.00 -7.88
N LEU A 191 4.94 -18.86 -6.56
CA LEU A 191 5.34 -17.65 -5.82
C LEU A 191 6.84 -17.36 -5.97
N SER A 192 7.68 -18.40 -5.99
CA SER A 192 9.12 -18.25 -6.19
C SER A 192 9.45 -17.75 -7.59
N HIS A 193 8.75 -18.24 -8.61
CA HIS A 193 8.89 -17.76 -9.99
C HIS A 193 8.49 -16.30 -10.12
N ASP A 194 7.33 -15.92 -9.56
CA ASP A 194 6.84 -14.54 -9.55
C ASP A 194 7.83 -13.61 -8.83
N THR A 195 8.31 -14.01 -7.66
CA THR A 195 9.29 -13.22 -6.90
C THR A 195 10.60 -13.03 -7.67
N ILE A 196 11.09 -14.08 -8.33
CA ILE A 196 12.30 -13.97 -9.17
C ILE A 196 12.04 -13.05 -10.37
N ASN A 197 10.88 -13.15 -11.02
CA ASN A 197 10.51 -12.27 -12.12
C ASN A 197 10.43 -10.80 -11.68
N ASP A 198 9.88 -10.53 -10.49
CA ASP A 198 9.81 -9.19 -9.91
C ASP A 198 11.21 -8.63 -9.59
N ILE A 199 12.12 -9.47 -9.08
CA ILE A 199 13.52 -9.10 -8.86
C ILE A 199 14.20 -8.76 -10.20
N ILE A 200 14.03 -9.61 -11.23
CA ILE A 200 14.59 -9.38 -12.57
C ILE A 200 14.03 -8.08 -13.17
N LYS A 201 12.72 -7.90 -13.14
CA LYS A 201 12.03 -6.72 -13.68
C LYS A 201 12.46 -5.45 -12.94
N GLY A 202 12.41 -5.44 -11.61
CA GLY A 202 12.85 -4.30 -10.80
C GLY A 202 14.31 -3.92 -11.04
N SER A 203 15.17 -4.88 -11.35
CA SER A 203 16.57 -4.62 -11.72
C SER A 203 16.76 -3.91 -13.07
N GLN A 204 15.72 -3.88 -13.91
CA GLN A 204 15.73 -3.28 -15.25
C GLN A 204 14.96 -1.96 -15.32
N GLU A 205 14.10 -1.68 -14.34
CA GLU A 205 13.28 -0.47 -14.34
C GLU A 205 14.13 0.80 -14.30
N SER A 206 13.69 1.87 -14.96
CA SER A 206 14.33 3.19 -14.86
C SER A 206 13.95 3.88 -13.54
N ASP A 207 14.68 4.94 -13.16
CA ASP A 207 14.35 5.68 -11.92
C ASP A 207 12.93 6.25 -12.00
N PHE A 208 12.55 6.64 -13.22
CA PHE A 208 11.19 7.07 -13.52
C PHE A 208 10.18 5.92 -13.42
N GLY A 209 10.49 4.74 -13.93
CA GLY A 209 9.62 3.55 -13.81
C GLY A 209 9.37 3.17 -12.35
N TYR A 210 10.41 3.22 -11.51
CA TYR A 210 10.29 3.00 -10.07
C TYR A 210 9.35 4.00 -9.40
N LEU A 211 9.53 5.30 -9.69
CA LEU A 211 8.63 6.34 -9.17
C LEU A 211 7.20 6.19 -9.68
N GLN A 212 7.01 5.79 -10.94
CA GLN A 212 5.69 5.54 -11.51
C GLN A 212 4.97 4.37 -10.81
N ALA A 213 5.67 3.32 -10.41
CA ALA A 213 5.08 2.22 -9.65
C ALA A 213 4.58 2.70 -8.28
N GLU A 214 5.37 3.49 -7.56
CA GLU A 214 4.92 4.11 -6.29
C GLU A 214 3.72 5.02 -6.54
N TRP A 215 3.79 5.93 -7.51
CA TRP A 215 2.72 6.88 -7.78
C TRP A 215 1.42 6.21 -8.21
N GLN A 216 1.48 5.04 -8.86
CA GLN A 216 0.30 4.24 -9.16
C GLN A 216 -0.37 3.74 -7.87
N SER A 217 0.40 3.24 -6.91
CA SER A 217 -0.12 2.85 -5.58
C SER A 217 -0.81 4.03 -4.87
N GLN A 218 -0.19 5.21 -4.90
CA GLN A 218 -0.76 6.44 -4.34
C GLN A 218 -2.05 6.86 -5.06
N LEU A 219 -2.12 6.68 -6.38
CA LEU A 219 -3.33 6.96 -7.15
C LEU A 219 -4.47 6.01 -6.77
N ASP A 220 -4.19 4.71 -6.62
CA ASP A 220 -5.19 3.71 -6.24
C ASP A 220 -5.75 3.99 -4.83
N GLN A 221 -4.89 4.42 -3.90
CA GLN A 221 -5.31 4.86 -2.57
C GLN A 221 -6.25 6.08 -2.64
N LEU A 222 -5.90 7.10 -3.41
CA LEU A 222 -6.74 8.30 -3.60
C LEU A 222 -8.08 7.97 -4.28
N ASP A 223 -8.11 6.98 -5.18
CA ASP A 223 -9.34 6.49 -5.80
C ASP A 223 -10.28 5.88 -4.74
N SER A 224 -9.74 5.05 -3.84
CA SER A 224 -10.49 4.45 -2.72
C SER A 224 -11.03 5.51 -1.74
N ILE A 225 -10.19 6.48 -1.34
CA ILE A 225 -10.60 7.57 -0.45
C ILE A 225 -11.71 8.39 -1.09
N LEU A 226 -11.57 8.75 -2.37
CA LEU A 226 -12.58 9.54 -3.08
C LEU A 226 -13.92 8.81 -3.18
N GLU A 227 -13.91 7.51 -3.46
CA GLU A 227 -15.13 6.71 -3.52
C GLU A 227 -15.84 6.69 -2.16
N THR A 228 -15.09 6.44 -1.10
CA THR A 228 -15.61 6.42 0.27
C THR A 228 -16.17 7.79 0.67
N LEU A 229 -15.45 8.86 0.35
CA LEU A 229 -15.86 10.24 0.61
C LEU A 229 -17.15 10.62 -0.12
N ALA A 230 -17.23 10.31 -1.41
CA ALA A 230 -18.44 10.56 -2.20
C ALA A 230 -19.64 9.78 -1.64
N ARG A 231 -19.46 8.49 -1.32
CA ARG A 231 -20.52 7.64 -0.77
C ARG A 231 -21.04 8.16 0.57
N ARG A 232 -20.14 8.45 1.52
CA ARG A 232 -20.51 8.86 2.88
C ARG A 232 -21.13 10.24 2.93
N THR A 233 -20.59 11.22 2.20
CA THR A 233 -21.15 12.58 2.19
C THR A 233 -22.51 12.65 1.51
N ASN A 234 -22.75 11.85 0.46
CA ASN A 234 -24.06 11.72 -0.17
C ASN A 234 -25.07 11.08 0.80
N TRP A 235 -24.70 9.96 1.43
CA TRP A 235 -25.54 9.29 2.41
C TRP A 235 -25.92 10.22 3.58
N ALA A 236 -24.95 10.93 4.15
CA ALA A 236 -25.18 11.88 5.25
C ALA A 236 -26.21 12.96 4.88
N THR A 237 -26.11 13.49 3.67
CA THR A 237 -27.05 14.50 3.17
C THR A 237 -28.45 13.94 2.92
N ASP A 238 -28.54 12.75 2.34
CA ASP A 238 -29.84 12.13 2.06
C ASP A 238 -30.54 11.66 3.34
N SER A 239 -29.81 11.10 4.29
CA SER A 239 -30.32 10.78 5.63
C SER A 239 -30.87 12.04 6.31
N ARG A 240 -30.16 13.17 6.21
CA ARG A 240 -30.64 14.41 6.82
C ARG A 240 -31.85 15.01 6.12
N LYS A 241 -31.91 14.97 4.78
CA LYS A 241 -33.12 15.37 4.03
C LYS A 241 -34.35 14.57 4.48
N ARG A 242 -34.18 13.27 4.75
CA ARG A 242 -35.25 12.42 5.27
C ARG A 242 -35.68 12.81 6.68
N GLU A 243 -34.73 13.07 7.58
CA GLU A 243 -35.05 13.53 8.95
C GLU A 243 -35.81 14.86 8.96
N LEU A 244 -35.41 15.82 8.13
CA LEU A 244 -36.10 17.11 8.00
C LEU A 244 -37.52 16.95 7.42
N PHE A 245 -37.71 16.02 6.48
CA PHE A 245 -39.03 15.71 5.91
C PHE A 245 -39.97 15.06 6.94
N MET A 246 -39.44 14.19 7.81
CA MET A 246 -40.21 13.52 8.87
C MET A 246 -40.50 14.42 10.08
N ALA A 247 -39.75 15.51 10.25
CA ALA A 247 -39.93 16.48 11.33
C ALA A 247 -40.88 17.65 10.97
N ALA A 248 -41.36 17.75 9.73
CA ALA A 248 -42.35 18.75 9.34
C ALA A 248 -43.74 18.39 9.93
N PRO A 249 -44.44 19.33 10.60
CA PRO A 249 -45.78 19.05 11.12
C PRO A 249 -46.72 18.75 9.96
N SER A 250 -47.48 17.66 10.07
CA SER A 250 -48.55 17.36 9.12
C SER A 250 -49.61 18.44 9.25
N GLU A 251 -49.70 19.38 8.30
CA GLU A 251 -50.87 20.24 8.17
C GLU A 251 -52.03 19.40 7.62
N THR A 252 -52.74 18.70 8.50
CA THR A 252 -54.08 18.19 8.20
C THR A 252 -55.12 19.22 8.60
N SER A 253 -55.55 19.98 7.59
CA SER A 253 -56.80 20.71 7.56
C SER A 253 -57.99 19.82 7.96
N GLY A 254 -58.80 20.28 8.91
CA GLY A 254 -60.00 19.56 9.33
C GLY A 254 -60.88 20.40 10.26
N ASP A 255 -61.46 21.44 9.67
CA ASP A 255 -62.56 22.25 10.19
C ASP A 255 -63.74 21.37 10.66
N SER A 256 -64.26 21.58 11.87
CA SER A 256 -65.70 21.45 12.23
C SER A 256 -65.99 21.81 13.69
N GLN A 257 -66.57 23.00 13.83
CA GLN A 257 -67.78 23.33 14.60
C GLN A 257 -67.87 23.00 16.10
N ALA A 258 -67.94 24.10 16.87
CA ALA A 258 -68.49 24.17 18.21
C ALA A 258 -70.03 24.03 18.21
N GLU A 259 -70.57 23.36 19.23
CA GLU A 259 -71.86 23.69 19.84
C GLU A 259 -71.79 23.53 21.38
N PRO A 260 -72.60 24.27 22.17
CA PRO A 260 -72.43 24.36 23.62
C PRO A 260 -73.58 23.73 24.45
N ALA A 261 -73.23 23.42 25.72
CA ALA A 261 -74.10 23.26 26.92
C ALA A 261 -74.89 21.91 27.02
N LEU A 262 -75.19 21.29 28.18
CA LEU A 262 -75.38 21.71 29.58
C LEU A 262 -75.07 20.52 30.55
N ASP A 263 -74.58 20.88 31.73
CA ASP A 263 -74.85 20.38 33.11
C ASP A 263 -75.33 18.92 33.38
N GLU A 264 -74.62 18.21 34.27
CA GLU A 264 -75.10 17.76 35.61
C GLU A 264 -74.20 16.67 36.26
N HIS A 265 -73.81 16.95 37.51
CA HIS A 265 -73.60 16.06 38.67
C HIS A 265 -72.56 14.90 38.71
N ALA A 266 -71.56 15.15 39.56
CA ALA A 266 -71.20 14.43 40.81
C ALA A 266 -70.50 13.04 40.82
N ASP A 267 -69.37 13.07 41.56
CA ASP A 267 -68.75 12.03 42.41
C ASP A 267 -68.14 10.75 41.80
N ASP A 268 -66.80 10.69 41.90
CA ASP A 268 -66.05 9.80 42.83
C ASP A 268 -64.82 9.08 42.21
N GLN A 269 -63.68 9.30 42.87
CA GLN A 269 -62.49 8.46 43.06
C GLN A 269 -61.67 7.80 41.91
N SER A 270 -60.36 8.17 41.93
CA SER A 270 -59.15 7.37 41.62
C SER A 270 -58.93 6.94 40.16
N GLU A 271 -57.74 6.93 39.56
CA GLU A 271 -56.37 6.76 40.04
C GLU A 271 -55.42 7.68 39.24
N ALA A 272 -54.34 8.10 39.90
CA ALA A 272 -53.23 8.80 39.26
C ALA A 272 -52.51 7.87 38.27
N SER A 273 -52.57 8.20 36.98
CA SER A 273 -51.53 7.86 36.01
C SER A 273 -51.13 9.15 35.30
N SER A 274 -50.38 9.98 36.01
CA SER A 274 -49.63 11.07 35.42
C SER A 274 -48.51 10.47 34.57
N THR A 275 -48.81 10.25 33.29
CA THR A 275 -47.78 10.29 32.25
C THR A 275 -47.28 11.73 32.24
N GLU A 276 -46.24 11.99 33.05
CA GLU A 276 -45.51 13.26 33.02
C GLU A 276 -44.90 13.42 31.62
N ASN A 277 -45.62 14.09 30.74
CA ASN A 277 -45.00 14.74 29.60
C ASN A 277 -43.92 15.69 30.18
N PRO A 278 -42.66 15.58 29.76
CA PRO A 278 -41.61 16.45 30.28
C PRO A 278 -42.02 17.91 30.09
N PRO A 279 -41.76 18.80 31.07
CA PRO A 279 -42.21 20.19 31.01
C PRO A 279 -41.77 20.82 29.69
N ALA A 280 -42.64 21.62 29.06
CA ALA A 280 -42.42 22.19 27.73
C ALA A 280 -41.05 22.88 27.55
N ILE A 281 -40.50 23.41 28.64
CA ILE A 281 -39.16 24.02 28.70
C ILE A 281 -38.04 22.98 28.47
N THR A 282 -38.16 21.77 29.02
CA THR A 282 -37.19 20.68 28.82
C THR A 282 -37.25 20.16 27.39
N GLN A 283 -38.45 19.96 26.82
CA GLN A 283 -38.60 19.58 25.40
C GLN A 283 -38.03 20.64 24.45
N HIS A 284 -38.25 21.92 24.75
CA HIS A 284 -37.70 23.04 23.96
C HIS A 284 -36.16 23.07 24.00
N ASN A 285 -35.57 22.94 25.19
CA ASN A 285 -34.10 22.89 25.35
C ASN A 285 -33.47 21.66 24.68
N THR A 286 -34.15 20.50 24.71
CA THR A 286 -33.69 19.29 24.01
C THR A 286 -33.79 19.45 22.49
N ALA A 287 -34.86 20.08 21.99
CA ALA A 287 -35.04 20.34 20.55
C ALA A 287 -33.99 21.33 20.01
N ILE A 288 -33.67 22.39 20.77
CA ILE A 288 -32.61 23.35 20.44
C ILE A 288 -31.25 22.64 20.34
N ARG A 289 -30.87 21.86 21.36
CA ARG A 289 -29.60 21.10 21.36
C ARG A 289 -29.51 20.10 20.20
N ALA A 290 -30.62 19.44 19.86
CA ALA A 290 -30.69 18.52 18.73
C ALA A 290 -30.54 19.25 17.38
N ALA A 291 -31.11 20.45 17.24
CA ALA A 291 -30.94 21.30 16.08
C ALA A 291 -29.48 21.80 15.95
N GLU A 292 -28.88 22.27 17.05
CA GLU A 292 -27.47 22.72 17.11
C GLU A 292 -26.49 21.60 16.72
N SER A 293 -26.70 20.40 17.27
CA SER A 293 -25.90 19.21 16.94
C SER A 293 -26.04 18.83 15.46
N SER A 294 -27.25 19.00 14.90
CA SER A 294 -27.49 18.78 13.48
C SER A 294 -26.79 19.80 12.59
N PHE A 295 -26.70 21.07 12.97
CA PHE A 295 -26.00 22.07 12.16
C PHE A 295 -24.50 21.81 12.13
N LEU A 296 -23.92 21.43 13.26
CA LEU A 296 -22.51 21.03 13.34
C LEU A 296 -22.20 19.82 12.46
N LEU A 297 -23.06 18.80 12.41
CA LEU A 297 -22.87 17.65 11.51
C LEU A 297 -22.92 18.06 10.03
N LEU A 298 -23.71 19.07 9.67
CA LEU A 298 -23.79 19.57 8.28
C LEU A 298 -22.51 20.32 7.88
N ASP A 299 -21.97 21.13 8.78
CA ASP A 299 -20.69 21.82 8.59
C ASP A 299 -19.54 20.82 8.40
N VAL A 300 -19.57 19.69 9.11
CA VAL A 300 -18.59 18.59 8.93
C VAL A 300 -18.74 17.93 7.57
N VAL A 301 -19.96 17.69 7.11
CA VAL A 301 -20.19 17.13 5.78
C VAL A 301 -19.66 18.08 4.70
N ASP A 302 -19.83 19.38 4.88
CA ASP A 302 -19.29 20.38 3.95
C ASP A 302 -17.77 20.47 4.03
N TRP A 303 -17.18 20.33 5.22
CA TRP A 303 -15.74 20.21 5.40
C TRP A 303 -15.20 18.93 4.74
N LEU A 304 -15.82 17.78 4.94
CA LEU A 304 -15.52 16.52 4.24
C LEU A 304 -15.56 16.71 2.72
N ARG A 305 -16.64 17.30 2.19
CA ARG A 305 -16.80 17.56 0.74
C ARG A 305 -15.72 18.45 0.17
N SER A 306 -15.21 19.40 0.94
CA SER A 306 -14.14 20.28 0.48
C SER A 306 -12.82 19.55 0.18
N ASN A 307 -12.64 18.31 0.66
CA ASN A 307 -11.50 17.44 0.28
C ASN A 307 -11.65 16.84 -1.14
N ILE A 308 -12.87 16.72 -1.67
CA ILE A 308 -13.12 16.10 -2.99
C ILE A 308 -12.34 16.79 -4.12
N PRO A 309 -12.38 18.14 -4.26
CA PRO A 309 -11.59 18.83 -5.29
C PRO A 309 -10.08 18.62 -5.10
N ILE A 310 -9.59 18.63 -3.86
CA ILE A 310 -8.16 18.45 -3.53
C ILE A 310 -7.69 17.06 -4.02
N ILE A 311 -8.42 16.01 -3.64
CA ILE A 311 -8.13 14.64 -4.07
C ILE A 311 -8.13 14.54 -5.60
N LYS A 312 -9.16 15.08 -6.27
CA LYS A 312 -9.24 15.06 -7.74
C LYS A 312 -8.06 15.76 -8.42
N ILE A 313 -7.57 16.86 -7.86
CA ILE A 313 -6.43 17.60 -8.39
C ILE A 313 -5.13 16.81 -8.22
N ILE A 314 -4.90 16.21 -7.05
CA ILE A 314 -3.73 15.34 -6.82
C ILE A 314 -3.79 14.11 -7.74
N ARG A 315 -4.96 13.46 -7.87
CA ARG A 315 -5.15 12.37 -8.84
C ARG A 315 -4.80 12.80 -10.26
N THR A 316 -5.22 14.00 -10.65
CA THR A 316 -4.92 14.55 -11.99
C THR A 316 -3.41 14.81 -12.15
N PHE A 317 -2.76 15.31 -11.11
CA PHE A 317 -1.31 15.47 -11.07
C PHE A 317 -0.58 14.13 -11.26
N LEU A 318 -0.95 13.10 -10.50
CA LEU A 318 -0.34 11.76 -10.62
C LEU A 318 -0.61 11.12 -11.99
N LYS A 319 -1.84 11.20 -12.49
CA LYS A 319 -2.18 10.67 -13.83
C LYS A 319 -1.36 11.29 -14.95
N LYS A 320 -0.94 12.55 -14.83
CA LYS A 320 -0.03 13.18 -15.81
C LYS A 320 1.36 12.57 -15.79
N LEU A 321 1.80 12.05 -14.65
CA LEU A 321 3.14 11.46 -14.44
C LEU A 321 3.20 9.96 -14.80
N LEU A 322 2.06 9.30 -14.95
CA LEU A 322 1.97 7.86 -15.19
C LEU A 322 1.84 7.53 -16.68
N ASN A 323 2.44 6.40 -17.07
CA ASN A 323 2.14 5.80 -18.36
C ASN A 323 0.73 5.20 -18.32
N THR A 324 -0.03 5.39 -19.40
CA THR A 324 -1.34 4.75 -19.56
C THR A 324 -1.23 3.59 -20.55
N PRO A 325 -2.16 2.62 -20.54
CA PRO A 325 -2.17 1.54 -21.52
C PRO A 325 -2.20 2.04 -22.98
N ILE A 326 -2.70 3.26 -23.21
CA ILE A 326 -2.94 3.84 -24.54
C ILE A 326 -1.82 4.84 -24.92
N SER A 327 -1.09 5.39 -23.96
CA SER A 327 -0.05 6.39 -24.21
C SER A 327 1.04 6.34 -23.15
N LYS A 328 2.30 6.34 -23.61
CA LYS A 328 3.46 6.66 -22.77
C LYS A 328 3.52 8.17 -22.52
N THR A 329 4.11 8.54 -21.39
CA THR A 329 4.40 9.95 -21.08
C THR A 329 5.42 10.51 -22.10
N PRO A 330 5.26 11.77 -22.56
CA PRO A 330 6.18 12.38 -23.53
C PRO A 330 7.48 12.91 -22.88
N PHE A 331 7.80 12.45 -21.67
CA PHE A 331 8.91 12.91 -20.85
C PHE A 331 9.46 11.79 -19.99
N THR A 332 10.66 11.99 -19.44
CA THR A 332 11.31 11.11 -18.48
C THR A 332 11.97 11.95 -17.39
N ILE A 333 12.35 11.32 -16.29
CA ILE A 333 13.30 11.89 -15.34
C ILE A 333 14.71 11.71 -15.91
N ASN A 334 15.52 12.76 -15.85
CA ASN A 334 16.93 12.68 -16.20
C ASN A 334 17.68 11.80 -15.17
N GLY A 335 18.74 11.11 -15.58
CA GLY A 335 19.42 10.15 -14.70
C GLY A 335 20.20 10.77 -13.53
N GLN A 336 20.15 12.10 -13.34
CA GLN A 336 21.00 12.84 -12.40
C GLN A 336 20.45 12.93 -10.97
N MET A 337 19.24 12.42 -10.71
CA MET A 337 18.72 12.36 -9.34
C MET A 337 19.53 11.38 -8.48
N SER A 338 19.95 11.84 -7.30
CA SER A 338 20.53 10.98 -6.27
C SER A 338 19.44 10.14 -5.58
N SER A 339 19.84 9.12 -4.81
CA SER A 339 18.89 8.36 -3.97
C SER A 339 18.17 9.25 -2.96
N ALA A 340 18.84 10.27 -2.42
CA ALA A 340 18.22 11.21 -1.51
C ALA A 340 17.07 11.97 -2.19
N GLU A 341 17.31 12.48 -3.40
CA GLU A 341 16.32 13.23 -4.18
C GLU A 341 15.17 12.35 -4.66
N ILE A 342 15.45 11.10 -5.08
CA ILE A 342 14.40 10.13 -5.46
C ILE A 342 13.51 9.81 -4.26
N ASN A 343 14.11 9.49 -3.10
CA ASN A 343 13.33 9.21 -1.89
C ASN A 343 12.55 10.46 -1.44
N ASN A 344 13.12 11.65 -1.58
CA ASN A 344 12.42 12.88 -1.25
C ASN A 344 11.16 13.03 -2.12
N VAL A 345 11.26 12.96 -3.44
CA VAL A 345 10.09 13.02 -4.34
C VAL A 345 9.06 11.94 -4.00
N ARG A 346 9.52 10.73 -3.71
CA ARG A 346 8.67 9.60 -3.31
C ARG A 346 7.90 9.91 -2.03
N ASP A 347 8.59 10.44 -1.02
CA ASP A 347 8.03 10.70 0.30
C ASP A 347 7.12 11.95 0.31
N GLU A 348 7.43 12.95 -0.51
CA GLU A 348 6.54 14.10 -0.75
C GLU A 348 5.22 13.67 -1.39
N VAL A 349 5.27 12.83 -2.42
CA VAL A 349 4.05 12.32 -3.08
C VAL A 349 3.25 11.39 -2.16
N ARG A 350 3.91 10.53 -1.38
CA ARG A 350 3.22 9.68 -0.40
C ARG A 350 2.54 10.51 0.69
N SER A 351 3.22 11.55 1.18
CA SER A 351 2.67 12.47 2.19
C SER A 351 1.38 13.15 1.71
N LEU A 352 1.22 13.37 0.40
CA LEU A 352 -0.04 13.89 -0.16
C LEU A 352 -1.23 12.98 0.12
N SER A 353 -1.11 11.69 -0.20
CA SER A 353 -2.18 10.72 -0.01
C SER A 353 -2.44 10.45 1.47
N SER A 354 -1.38 10.19 2.24
CA SER A 354 -1.50 9.87 3.68
C SER A 354 -2.08 11.02 4.49
N SER A 355 -1.69 12.28 4.22
CA SER A 355 -2.25 13.43 4.94
C SER A 355 -3.75 13.57 4.71
N ILE A 356 -4.21 13.31 3.48
CA ILE A 356 -5.63 13.36 3.15
C ILE A 356 -6.39 12.21 3.79
N GLU A 357 -5.85 11.00 3.74
CA GLU A 357 -6.46 9.82 4.37
C GLU A 357 -6.72 10.08 5.85
N ILE A 358 -5.68 10.45 6.59
CA ILE A 358 -5.76 10.72 8.03
C ILE A 358 -6.74 11.88 8.31
N ALA A 359 -6.71 12.94 7.50
CA ALA A 359 -7.63 14.07 7.64
C ALA A 359 -9.09 13.66 7.43
N VAL A 360 -9.37 12.86 6.39
CA VAL A 360 -10.73 12.39 6.06
C VAL A 360 -11.22 11.40 7.10
N GLU A 361 -10.38 10.47 7.56
CA GLU A 361 -10.71 9.53 8.63
C GLU A 361 -11.04 10.26 9.94
N SER A 362 -10.23 11.24 10.33
CA SER A 362 -10.49 12.05 11.53
C SER A 362 -11.84 12.77 11.45
N LEU A 363 -12.18 13.30 10.28
CA LEU A 363 -13.48 13.96 10.06
C LEU A 363 -14.65 12.98 10.06
N PHE A 364 -14.44 11.74 9.60
CA PHE A 364 -15.44 10.69 9.67
C PHE A 364 -15.68 10.21 11.09
N GLU A 365 -14.63 9.98 11.87
CA GLU A 365 -14.76 9.65 13.28
C GLU A 365 -15.55 10.73 14.01
N PHE A 366 -15.28 12.00 13.71
CA PHE A 366 -16.08 13.07 14.29
C PHE A 366 -17.56 13.00 13.86
N TYR A 367 -17.83 12.83 12.57
CA TYR A 367 -19.20 12.74 12.08
C TYR A 367 -19.97 11.59 12.75
N ASP A 368 -19.34 10.43 12.96
CA ASP A 368 -19.99 9.24 13.51
C ASP A 368 -20.22 9.33 15.02
N PHE A 369 -19.28 9.92 15.77
CA PHE A 369 -19.31 9.94 17.23
C PHE A 369 -19.70 11.29 17.82
N ASN A 370 -19.83 12.34 17.00
CA ASN A 370 -20.09 13.72 17.41
C ASN A 370 -19.12 14.20 18.52
N SER A 371 -17.85 13.76 18.46
CA SER A 371 -16.80 14.06 19.43
C SER A 371 -15.58 14.72 18.77
N MET A 372 -15.62 16.05 18.55
CA MET A 372 -14.47 16.81 18.05
C MET A 372 -13.86 17.64 19.16
N GLU A 373 -12.63 17.33 19.51
CA GLU A 373 -11.82 18.17 20.37
C GLU A 373 -11.09 19.25 19.55
N ASP A 374 -10.82 20.41 20.15
CA ASP A 374 -10.06 21.48 19.47
C ASP A 374 -8.69 20.99 18.99
N GLN A 375 -8.09 20.04 19.71
CA GLN A 375 -6.84 19.39 19.33
C GLN A 375 -6.97 18.63 18.01
N MET A 376 -8.08 17.92 17.79
CA MET A 376 -8.34 17.24 16.51
C MET A 376 -8.54 18.23 15.37
N ILE A 377 -9.22 19.36 15.61
CA ILE A 377 -9.40 20.42 14.61
C ILE A 377 -8.04 21.01 14.20
N GLN A 378 -7.16 21.29 15.18
CA GLN A 378 -5.81 21.77 14.91
C GLN A 378 -4.94 20.71 14.24
N PHE A 379 -5.13 19.43 14.58
CA PHE A 379 -4.44 18.32 13.95
C PHE A 379 -4.78 18.21 12.45
N VAL A 380 -6.07 18.14 12.11
CA VAL A 380 -6.53 18.11 10.71
C VAL A 380 -6.04 19.35 9.95
N ARG A 381 -6.11 20.53 10.58
CA ARG A 381 -5.54 21.76 10.01
C ARG A 381 -4.05 21.63 9.72
N GLY A 382 -3.27 21.08 10.64
CA GLY A 382 -1.83 20.87 10.48
C GLY A 382 -1.50 19.98 9.28
N LEU A 383 -2.22 18.86 9.13
CA LEU A 383 -2.10 17.95 7.98
C LEU A 383 -2.36 18.68 6.65
N MET A 384 -3.47 19.41 6.57
CA MET A 384 -3.87 20.11 5.35
C MET A 384 -2.96 21.30 5.02
N GLN A 385 -2.40 21.98 6.03
CA GLN A 385 -1.39 23.01 5.82
C GLN A 385 -0.08 22.41 5.27
N GLY A 386 0.36 21.27 5.82
CA GLY A 386 1.53 20.53 5.33
C GLY A 386 1.37 20.06 3.89
N LEU A 387 0.16 19.63 3.51
CA LEU A 387 -0.18 19.16 2.16
C LEU A 387 0.27 20.12 1.04
N THR A 388 0.17 21.42 1.29
CA THR A 388 0.56 22.43 0.31
C THR A 388 2.06 22.54 0.14
N GLY A 389 2.82 22.36 1.23
CA GLY A 389 4.28 22.25 1.18
C GLY A 389 4.69 21.03 0.36
N HIS A 390 4.08 19.87 0.67
CA HIS A 390 4.38 18.62 -0.03
C HIS A 390 4.11 18.70 -1.54
N PHE A 391 2.98 19.32 -1.91
CA PHE A 391 2.59 19.47 -3.31
C PHE A 391 3.57 20.37 -4.08
N ASP A 392 3.96 21.50 -3.49
CA ASP A 392 4.89 22.43 -4.11
C ASP A 392 6.31 21.85 -4.19
N GLU A 393 6.79 21.18 -3.14
CA GLU A 393 8.12 20.54 -3.12
C GLU A 393 8.21 19.44 -4.17
N ALA A 394 7.20 18.58 -4.28
CA ALA A 394 7.14 17.55 -5.33
C ALA A 394 7.19 18.16 -6.74
N ILE A 395 6.43 19.23 -6.98
CA ILE A 395 6.47 19.97 -8.26
C ILE A 395 7.87 20.56 -8.49
N ILE A 396 8.46 21.23 -7.50
CA ILE A 396 9.77 21.87 -7.65
C ILE A 396 10.84 20.84 -7.98
N LEU A 397 10.92 19.74 -7.23
CA LEU A 397 11.87 18.66 -7.48
C LEU A 397 11.68 18.06 -8.87
N LEU A 398 10.44 17.74 -9.27
CA LEU A 398 10.16 17.25 -10.62
C LEU A 398 10.54 18.28 -11.69
N GLY A 399 10.39 19.58 -11.43
CA GLY A 399 10.77 20.65 -12.34
C GLY A 399 12.25 20.70 -12.68
N PHE A 400 13.12 20.29 -11.76
CA PHE A 400 14.56 20.19 -12.02
C PHE A 400 14.96 18.96 -12.83
N TYR A 401 14.15 17.90 -12.81
CA TYR A 401 14.56 16.59 -13.30
C TYR A 401 13.75 16.06 -14.49
N LEU A 402 12.54 16.56 -14.72
CA LEU A 402 11.71 16.17 -15.86
C LEU A 402 12.24 16.77 -17.16
N VAL A 403 12.50 15.91 -18.14
CA VAL A 403 12.99 16.27 -19.48
C VAL A 403 12.11 15.63 -20.57
N PRO A 404 11.83 16.32 -21.68
CA PRO A 404 11.11 15.72 -22.81
C PRO A 404 11.86 14.53 -23.42
N THR A 405 11.13 13.49 -23.85
CA THR A 405 11.75 12.30 -24.46
C THR A 405 12.18 12.53 -25.91
N ALA A 406 11.53 13.45 -26.63
CA ALA A 406 11.91 13.86 -27.97
C ALA A 406 12.70 15.19 -27.93
N PRO A 407 13.81 15.34 -28.68
CA PRO A 407 14.55 16.59 -28.74
C PRO A 407 13.66 17.68 -29.33
N ARG A 408 13.26 18.65 -28.51
CA ARG A 408 12.66 19.89 -29.00
C ARG A 408 13.80 20.77 -29.51
N LEU A 409 13.65 21.32 -30.72
CA LEU A 409 14.68 22.09 -31.42
C LEU A 409 15.10 23.40 -30.72
N ASP A 410 14.48 23.75 -29.59
CA ASP A 410 14.69 25.04 -28.92
C ASP A 410 14.79 24.89 -27.37
N PRO A 411 15.90 25.32 -26.73
CA PRO A 411 16.07 25.32 -25.27
C PRO A 411 15.00 26.11 -24.51
N THR A 412 14.42 27.16 -25.11
CA THR A 412 13.33 27.93 -24.50
C THR A 412 12.05 27.10 -24.32
N SER A 413 11.92 26.00 -25.08
CA SER A 413 10.76 25.13 -25.03
C SER A 413 10.73 24.15 -23.84
N SER A 414 11.87 23.91 -23.16
CA SER A 414 11.92 23.02 -21.99
C SER A 414 11.45 23.72 -20.71
N GLU A 415 11.79 25.00 -20.54
CA GLU A 415 11.29 25.81 -19.42
C GLU A 415 9.79 26.04 -19.52
N ASN A 416 9.27 26.22 -20.75
CA ASN A 416 7.84 26.31 -21.00
C ASN A 416 7.14 24.97 -20.80
N PHE A 417 7.77 23.84 -21.17
CA PHE A 417 7.18 22.51 -21.04
C PHE A 417 6.73 22.16 -19.61
N PHE A 418 7.59 22.37 -18.61
CA PHE A 418 7.23 22.05 -17.22
C PHE A 418 6.12 22.96 -16.68
N LYS A 419 6.21 24.26 -16.98
CA LYS A 419 5.18 25.25 -16.61
C LYS A 419 3.84 24.90 -17.24
N ASP A 420 3.81 24.57 -18.53
CA ASP A 420 2.60 24.15 -19.25
C ASP A 420 1.98 22.89 -18.63
N LEU A 421 2.81 21.99 -18.11
CA LEU A 421 2.35 20.72 -17.54
C LEU A 421 1.66 20.89 -16.19
N PHE A 422 2.18 21.74 -15.30
CA PHE A 422 1.75 21.77 -13.89
C PHE A 422 1.19 23.11 -13.38
N LEU A 423 1.38 24.23 -14.07
CA LEU A 423 0.95 25.55 -13.58
C LEU A 423 -0.55 25.60 -13.28
N ALA A 424 -1.37 25.15 -14.24
CA ALA A 424 -2.83 25.13 -14.08
C ALA A 424 -3.27 24.21 -12.92
N THR A 425 -2.64 23.02 -12.81
CA THR A 425 -2.93 22.06 -11.73
C THR A 425 -2.55 22.62 -10.36
N ARG A 426 -1.41 23.33 -10.25
CA ARG A 426 -0.98 24.01 -9.02
C ARG A 426 -1.91 25.16 -8.64
N GLN A 427 -2.35 25.98 -9.59
CA GLN A 427 -3.30 27.06 -9.33
C GLN A 427 -4.64 26.51 -8.83
N GLN A 428 -5.17 25.48 -9.48
CA GLN A 428 -6.39 24.80 -9.04
C GLN A 428 -6.24 24.20 -7.64
N PHE A 429 -5.08 23.60 -7.33
CA PHE A 429 -4.79 23.07 -6.00
C PHE A 429 -4.91 24.15 -4.92
N ARG A 430 -4.28 25.32 -5.13
CA ARG A 430 -4.35 26.45 -4.19
C ARG A 430 -5.78 26.95 -3.97
N VAL A 431 -6.57 27.02 -5.03
CA VAL A 431 -8.00 27.41 -4.93
C VAL A 431 -8.77 26.37 -4.10
N ALA A 432 -8.58 25.08 -4.36
CA ALA A 432 -9.23 24.02 -3.59
C ALA A 432 -8.86 24.06 -2.10
N MET A 433 -7.57 24.29 -1.78
CA MET A 433 -7.12 24.48 -0.40
C MET A 433 -7.79 25.68 0.29
N SER A 434 -7.95 26.81 -0.41
CA SER A 434 -8.63 27.98 0.14
C SER A 434 -10.11 27.72 0.46
N HIS A 435 -10.79 26.93 -0.37
CA HIS A 435 -12.17 26.52 -0.11
C HIS A 435 -12.26 25.56 1.07
N HIS A 436 -11.30 24.65 1.21
CA HIS A 436 -11.21 23.76 2.35
C HIS A 436 -10.98 24.51 3.66
N ASP A 437 -10.06 25.47 3.68
CA ASP A 437 -9.81 26.32 4.84
C ASP A 437 -11.03 27.12 5.26
N ARG A 438 -11.82 27.60 4.29
CA ARG A 438 -13.09 28.29 4.56
C ARG A 438 -14.11 27.36 5.22
N ALA A 439 -14.28 26.13 4.71
CA ALA A 439 -15.20 25.16 5.29
C ALA A 439 -14.82 24.83 6.75
N ARG A 440 -13.52 24.59 7.01
CA ARG A 440 -13.00 24.40 8.36
C ARG A 440 -13.27 25.61 9.26
N TYR A 441 -13.04 26.83 8.77
CA TYR A 441 -13.26 28.04 9.55
C TYR A 441 -14.72 28.19 9.96
N THR A 442 -15.67 28.00 9.02
CA THR A 442 -17.10 27.99 9.31
C THR A 442 -17.45 26.98 10.42
N PHE A 443 -16.98 25.74 10.29
CA PHE A 443 -17.17 24.73 11.32
C PHE A 443 -16.61 25.15 12.69
N THR A 444 -15.37 25.68 12.71
CA THR A 444 -14.69 26.07 13.96
C THR A 444 -15.44 27.21 14.67
N GLU A 445 -15.94 28.19 13.93
CA GLU A 445 -16.70 29.31 14.50
C GLU A 445 -18.05 28.83 15.05
N ASN A 446 -18.73 27.92 14.36
CA ASN A 446 -20.00 27.36 14.82
C ASN A 446 -19.82 26.49 16.08
N VAL A 447 -18.72 25.71 16.18
CA VAL A 447 -18.37 24.99 17.41
C VAL A 447 -18.15 25.96 18.58
N ARG A 448 -17.45 27.08 18.35
CA ARG A 448 -17.20 28.10 19.38
C ARG A 448 -18.46 28.82 19.81
N ALA A 449 -19.38 29.09 18.89
CA ALA A 449 -20.65 29.74 19.19
C ALA A 449 -21.59 28.84 20.02
N ASN A 450 -21.42 27.51 19.94
CA ASN A 450 -22.25 26.52 20.62
C ASN A 450 -21.66 26.00 21.95
N ARG A 451 -20.48 26.50 22.37
CA ARG A 451 -19.88 26.24 23.70
C ARG A 451 -20.15 27.41 24.63
#